data_AF-A0AA51UJV5-F1
#
_entry.id   AF-A0AA51UJV5-F1
#
_cell.length_a   1.000
_cell.length_b   1.000
_cell.length_c   1.000
_cell.angle_alpha   90.00
_cell.angle_beta   90.00
_cell.angle_gamma   90.00
#
_symmetry.space_group_name_H-M   'P 1'
#
loop_
_entity.id
_entity.type
_entity.pdbx_description
1 polymer ?
#
loop_
_entity_poly.entity_id
_entity_poly.type
_entity_poly.pdbx_seq_one_letter_code
_entity_poly.pdbx_strand_id
1 'polypeptide(L)' 'MMGKMNKLENCPECNSKLNENETIQYCENCGYWTNKGTVRFDSIAIFA' A
#
# COMPACT_ATOMS: atom_id res chain seq x y z
N MET A 1 -9.91 18.07 7.42
CA MET A 1 -9.44 17.73 6.06
C MET A 1 -9.18 16.23 6.06
N MET A 2 -10.07 15.43 5.44
CA MET A 2 -10.05 13.96 5.49
C MET A 2 -8.75 13.42 4.88
N GLY A 3 -7.92 12.78 5.72
CA GLY A 3 -6.64 12.18 5.33
C GLY A 3 -6.82 11.04 4.34
N LYS A 4 -5.95 11.04 3.32
CA LYS A 4 -5.87 10.10 2.19
C LYS A 4 -6.09 8.64 2.60
N MET A 5 -6.99 7.97 1.89
CA MET A 5 -7.13 6.52 1.91
C MET A 5 -5.77 5.86 1.64
N ASN A 6 -5.25 5.14 2.64
CA ASN A 6 -4.05 4.30 2.57
C ASN A 6 -4.28 3.09 1.66
N LYS A 7 -4.53 3.35 0.37
CA LYS A 7 -4.62 2.33 -0.67
C LYS A 7 -3.56 2.60 -1.73
N LEU A 8 -2.75 1.60 -2.03
CA LEU A 8 -1.86 1.61 -3.17
C LEU A 8 -2.70 1.36 -4.42
N GLU A 9 -2.65 2.26 -5.41
CA GLU A 9 -3.34 2.09 -6.69
C GLU A 9 -2.62 1.06 -7.58
N ASN A 10 -1.29 1.09 -7.54
CA ASN A 10 -0.41 0.21 -8.32
C ASN A 10 0.57 -0.53 -7.41
N CYS A 11 0.98 -1.72 -7.84
CA CYS A 11 1.96 -2.54 -7.15
C CYS A 11 3.34 -1.84 -7.17
N PRO A 12 4.00 -1.66 -6.02
CA PRO A 12 5.31 -1.01 -5.97
C PRO A 12 6.42 -1.83 -6.65
N GLU A 13 6.24 -3.15 -6.78
CA GLU A 13 7.24 -4.05 -7.35
C GLU A 13 7.18 -4.08 -8.89
N CYS A 14 5.98 -4.21 -9.46
CA CYS A 14 5.80 -4.46 -10.89
C CYS A 14 4.93 -3.41 -11.60
N ASN A 15 4.51 -2.37 -10.88
CA ASN A 15 3.63 -1.29 -11.35
C ASN A 15 2.29 -1.79 -11.95
N SER A 16 1.92 -3.04 -11.70
CA SER A 16 0.64 -3.61 -12.14
C SER A 16 -0.49 -3.19 -11.22
N LYS A 17 -1.73 -3.31 -11.68
CA LYS A 17 -2.91 -3.00 -10.87
C LYS A 17 -2.96 -3.91 -9.65
N LEU A 18 -3.16 -3.32 -8.46
CA LEU A 18 -3.36 -4.08 -7.22
C LEU A 18 -4.83 -4.47 -7.10
N ASN A 19 -5.07 -5.72 -6.72
CA ASN A 19 -6.35 -6.19 -6.25
C ASN A 19 -6.47 -5.93 -4.74
N GLU A 20 -7.71 -5.86 -4.26
CA GLU A 20 -7.97 -5.55 -2.87
C GLU A 20 -9.12 -6.38 -2.30
N ASN A 21 -8.94 -6.88 -1.08
CA ASN A 21 -9.95 -7.55 -0.26
C ASN A 21 -10.30 -6.66 0.93
N GLU A 22 -11.21 -7.08 1.81
CA GLU A 22 -11.65 -6.27 2.96
C GLU A 22 -10.50 -5.81 3.86
N THR A 23 -9.43 -6.59 3.96
CA THR A 23 -8.32 -6.37 4.90
C THR A 23 -6.95 -6.20 4.24
N ILE A 24 -6.76 -6.63 3.00
CA ILE A 24 -5.44 -6.63 2.33
C ILE A 24 -5.52 -6.10 0.90
N GLN A 25 -4.39 -5.62 0.39
CA GLN A 25 -4.16 -5.39 -1.04
C GLN A 25 -3.10 -6.36 -1.52
N TYR A 26 -3.28 -6.94 -2.70
CA TYR A 26 -2.37 -7.93 -3.25
C TYR A 26 -2.25 -7.81 -4.77
N CYS A 27 -1.12 -8.21 -5.32
CA CYS A 27 -0.85 -8.19 -6.75
C CYS A 27 -0.73 -9.62 -7.26
N GLU A 28 -1.61 -10.00 -8.18
CA GLU A 28 -1.61 -11.33 -8.80
C GLU A 28 -0.44 -11.53 -9.78
N ASN A 29 0.21 -10.45 -10.23
CA ASN A 29 1.29 -10.53 -11.21
C ASN A 29 2.65 -10.89 -10.57
N CYS A 30 2.97 -10.31 -9.42
CA CYS A 30 4.25 -10.51 -8.74
C CYS A 30 4.13 -11.17 -7.36
N GLY A 31 2.91 -11.35 -6.83
CA GLY A 31 2.68 -11.92 -5.50
C GLY A 31 2.87 -10.93 -4.34
N TYR A 32 3.08 -9.64 -4.61
CA TYR A 32 3.14 -8.61 -3.57
C TYR A 32 1.82 -8.54 -2.80
N TRP A 33 1.86 -8.40 -1.48
CA TRP A 33 0.67 -8.15 -0.67
C TRP A 33 0.99 -7.27 0.54
N THR A 34 -0.01 -6.51 1.00
CA THR A 34 0.08 -5.60 2.15
C THR A 34 -1.27 -5.48 2.84
N ASN A 35 -1.29 -5.15 4.14
CA ASN A 35 -2.56 -4.94 4.85
C ASN A 35 -3.09 -3.51 4.59
N LYS A 36 -4.40 -3.40 4.41
CA LYS A 36 -5.10 -2.11 4.34
C LYS A 36 -4.96 -1.39 5.68
N GLY A 37 -4.52 -0.14 5.64
CA GLY A 37 -4.33 0.67 6.85
C GLY A 37 -3.01 0.44 7.61
N THR A 38 -2.18 -0.55 7.24
CA THR A 38 -0.80 -0.66 7.76
C THR A 38 0.24 0.03 6.91
N VAL A 39 -0.17 0.73 5.84
CA VAL A 39 0.67 1.81 5.27
C VAL A 39 0.71 2.94 6.31
N ARG A 40 1.43 2.69 7.41
CA ARG A 40 2.06 3.72 8.18
C ARG A 40 3.21 4.19 7.30
N PHE A 41 2.95 5.22 6.51
CA PHE A 41 3.96 6.25 6.29
C PHE A 41 4.22 6.93 7.65
N ASP A 42 4.70 6.19 8.64
CA ASP A 42 5.65 6.79 9.56
C ASP A 42 6.85 7.03 8.65
N SER A 43 6.87 8.17 7.97
CA SER A 43 8.13 8.80 7.63
C SER A 43 8.84 8.86 8.96
N ILE A 44 9.74 7.90 9.22
CA ILE A 44 10.78 8.10 10.20
C ILE A 44 11.54 9.28 9.62
N ALA A 45 11.10 10.49 9.97
CA ALA A 45 11.90 11.67 9.86
C ALA A 45 13.06 11.42 10.82
N ILE A 46 14.09 10.76 10.31
CA ILE A 46 15.41 10.81 10.90
C ILE A 46 15.82 12.27 10.69
N PHE A 47 15.43 13.12 11.64
CA PHE A 47 16.05 14.42 11.81
C PHE A 47 17.51 14.13 12.15
N ALA A 48 18.37 14.26 11.13
CA ALA A 48 19.80 14.38 11.29
C ALA A 48 20.17 15.83 11.66
#